data_AF-A0A7K1SRW9-F1
#
_entry.id   AF-A0A7K1SRW9-F1
#
_cell.length_a   1.000
_cell.length_b   1.000
_cell.length_c   1.000
_cell.angle_alpha   90.00
_cell.angle_beta   90.00
_cell.angle_gamma   90.00
#
_symmetry.space_group_name_H-M   'P 1'
#
loop_
_entity.id
_entity.type
_entity.pdbx_description
1 polymer ?
#
loop_
_entity_poly.entity_id
_entity_poly.type
_entity_poly.pdbx_seq_one_letter_code
_entity_poly.pdbx_strand_id
1 'polypeptide(L)'
;MRLAYHGQRTKNKDFTCELVIQFDPTIDQAAVMAQEIGRVLLNLFSNAFYAVKERQKQDELSYQPTVRVSTQKTQKGIEIRVSDNGTGMPESVKAKIFQPF
;
A
#
# COMPACT_ATOMS: atom_id res chain seq x y z
N MET A 1 -3.70 -0.90 -7.13
CA MET A 1 -4.50 -0.72 -5.90
C MET A 1 -5.84 -1.45 -5.94
N ARG A 2 -6.77 -1.11 -6.87
CA ARG A 2 -8.09 -1.76 -6.98
C ARG A 2 -8.03 -3.29 -7.09
N LEU A 3 -7.11 -3.82 -7.88
CA LEU A 3 -6.93 -5.27 -8.05
C LEU A 3 -6.60 -5.98 -6.72
N ALA A 4 -5.62 -5.48 -5.98
CA ALA A 4 -5.26 -6.01 -4.65
C ALA A 4 -6.42 -5.87 -3.65
N TYR A 5 -7.15 -4.75 -3.70
CA TYR A 5 -8.30 -4.53 -2.83
C TYR A 5 -9.44 -5.53 -3.12
N HIS A 6 -9.76 -5.75 -4.40
CA HIS A 6 -10.70 -6.79 -4.81
C HIS A 6 -10.25 -8.18 -4.38
N GLY A 7 -8.95 -8.51 -4.53
CA GLY A 7 -8.40 -9.79 -4.07
C GLY A 7 -8.64 -10.05 -2.57
N GLN A 8 -8.53 -9.01 -1.73
CA GLN A 8 -8.83 -9.11 -0.31
C GLN A 8 -10.34 -9.26 -0.04
N ARG A 9 -11.17 -8.51 -0.76
CA ARG A 9 -12.64 -8.60 -0.61
C ARG A 9 -13.23 -9.92 -1.08
N THR A 10 -12.63 -10.57 -2.08
CA THR A 10 -13.03 -11.94 -2.48
C THR A 10 -12.80 -12.94 -1.36
N LYS A 11 -11.74 -12.75 -0.55
CA LYS A 11 -11.45 -13.60 0.61
C LYS A 11 -12.27 -13.23 1.85
N ASN A 12 -12.65 -11.96 2.00
CA ASN A 12 -13.48 -11.47 3.10
C ASN A 12 -14.35 -10.31 2.61
N LYS A 13 -15.65 -10.56 2.40
CA LYS A 13 -16.59 -9.61 1.77
C LYS A 13 -16.81 -8.35 2.60
N ASP A 14 -16.62 -8.45 3.91
CA ASP A 14 -16.89 -7.39 4.89
C ASP A 14 -15.68 -6.50 5.15
N PHE A 15 -14.53 -6.82 4.54
CA PHE A 15 -13.34 -5.97 4.64
C PHE A 15 -13.54 -4.64 3.89
N THR A 16 -13.61 -3.56 4.65
CA THR A 16 -13.66 -2.18 4.17
C THR A 16 -12.38 -1.44 4.55
N CYS A 17 -11.83 -0.69 3.60
CA CYS A 17 -10.64 0.12 3.81
C CYS A 17 -10.79 1.41 3.01
N GLU A 18 -10.45 2.53 3.63
CA GLU A 18 -10.36 3.81 2.96
C GLU A 18 -9.14 3.81 2.02
N LEU A 19 -9.37 4.20 0.77
CA LEU A 19 -8.34 4.29 -0.25
C LEU A 19 -8.09 5.77 -0.58
N VAL A 20 -6.96 6.30 -0.13
CA VAL A 20 -6.57 7.70 -0.37
C VAL A 20 -5.58 7.77 -1.52
N ILE A 21 -5.88 8.60 -2.54
CA ILE A 21 -5.03 8.78 -3.72
C ILE A 21 -4.66 10.26 -3.83
N GLN A 22 -3.38 10.56 -3.89
CA GLN A 22 -2.86 11.93 -3.99
C GLN A 22 -1.76 12.00 -5.03
N PHE A 23 -2.12 12.25 -6.28
CA PHE A 23 -1.14 12.39 -7.35
C PHE A 23 -0.69 13.83 -7.52
N ASP A 24 0.60 14.02 -7.70
CA ASP A 24 1.18 15.30 -8.11
C ASP A 24 0.68 15.62 -9.52
N PRO A 25 -0.10 16.70 -9.70
CA PRO A 25 -0.72 17.04 -10.98
C PRO A 25 0.30 17.53 -12.02
N THR A 26 1.55 17.79 -11.63
CA THR A 26 2.62 18.20 -12.55
C THR A 26 3.29 17.02 -13.25
N ILE A 27 2.94 15.79 -12.86
CA ILE A 27 3.42 14.56 -13.46
C ILE A 27 2.38 14.08 -14.47
N ASP A 28 2.71 14.16 -15.76
CA ASP A 28 1.86 13.67 -16.84
C ASP A 28 2.21 12.21 -17.19
N GLN A 29 3.31 12.02 -17.92
CA GLN A 29 3.81 10.69 -18.29
C GLN A 29 5.22 10.42 -17.75
N ALA A 30 5.48 9.16 -17.42
CA ALA A 30 6.77 8.67 -16.98
C ALA A 30 7.18 7.46 -17.83
N ALA A 31 8.39 7.49 -18.37
CA ALA A 31 8.97 6.33 -19.05
C ALA A 31 9.37 5.29 -18.00
N VAL A 32 8.58 4.21 -17.90
CA VAL A 32 8.78 3.14 -16.92
C VAL A 32 8.49 1.77 -17.54
N MET A 33 9.06 0.73 -16.95
CA MET A 33 8.67 -0.66 -17.24
C MET A 33 7.34 -0.96 -16.52
N ALA A 34 6.22 -0.66 -17.19
CA ALA A 34 4.89 -0.67 -16.57
C ALA A 34 4.54 -2.01 -15.89
N GLN A 35 4.95 -3.14 -16.47
CA GLN A 35 4.72 -4.47 -15.91
C GLN A 35 5.48 -4.69 -14.60
N GLU A 36 6.76 -4.32 -14.56
CA GLU A 36 7.61 -4.46 -13.36
C GLU A 36 7.12 -3.55 -12.23
N ILE A 37 6.82 -2.28 -12.54
CA ILE A 37 6.24 -1.34 -11.58
C ILE A 37 4.88 -1.83 -11.09
N GLY A 38 4.06 -2.38 -11.98
CA GLY A 38 2.77 -2.99 -11.65
C GLY A 38 2.92 -4.11 -10.60
N ARG A 39 3.91 -4.99 -10.76
CA ARG A 39 4.20 -6.08 -9.80
C ARG A 39 4.65 -5.55 -8.45
N VAL A 40 5.55 -4.56 -8.42
CA VAL A 40 5.99 -3.91 -7.18
C VAL A 40 4.81 -3.30 -6.44
N LEU A 41 4.00 -2.49 -7.12
CA LEU A 41 2.84 -1.84 -6.53
C LEU A 41 1.81 -2.87 -6.03
N LEU A 42 1.57 -3.95 -6.78
CA LEU A 42 0.67 -5.03 -6.36
C LEU A 42 1.12 -5.64 -5.04
N ASN A 43 2.41 -5.95 -4.89
CA ASN A 43 2.98 -6.52 -3.67
C ASN A 43 2.87 -5.55 -2.49
N LEU A 44 3.21 -4.27 -2.70
CA LEU A 44 3.09 -3.24 -1.67
C LEU A 44 1.64 -3.08 -1.19
N PHE A 45 0.68 -3.00 -2.11
CA PHE A 45 -0.73 -2.91 -1.74
C PHE A 45 -1.24 -4.16 -1.03
N SER A 46 -0.78 -5.35 -1.44
CA SER A 46 -1.15 -6.60 -0.75
C SER A 46 -0.67 -6.59 0.70
N ASN A 47 0.58 -6.17 0.94
CA ASN A 47 1.15 -6.07 2.29
C ASN A 47 0.41 -5.00 3.13
N ALA A 48 0.13 -3.84 2.55
CA ALA A 48 -0.63 -2.77 3.21
C ALA A 48 -2.03 -3.24 3.62
N PHE A 49 -2.78 -3.91 2.72
CA PHE A 49 -4.11 -4.42 3.05
C PHE A 49 -4.08 -5.52 4.10
N TYR A 50 -3.03 -6.35 4.11
CA TYR A 50 -2.84 -7.32 5.17
C TYR A 50 -2.64 -6.62 6.52
N ALA A 51 -1.73 -5.64 6.61
CA ALA A 51 -1.41 -4.95 7.85
C ALA A 51 -2.62 -4.21 8.46
N VAL A 52 -3.40 -3.50 7.65
CA VAL A 52 -4.60 -2.80 8.14
C VAL A 52 -5.71 -3.77 8.54
N LYS A 53 -5.84 -4.91 7.86
CA LYS A 53 -6.79 -5.96 8.22
C LYS A 53 -6.40 -6.63 9.55
N GLU A 54 -5.12 -6.91 9.76
CA GLU A 54 -4.67 -7.49 11.03
C GLU A 54 -4.87 -6.53 12.20
N ARG A 55 -4.68 -5.22 11.99
CA ARG A 55 -5.00 -4.22 13.01
C ARG A 55 -6.50 -4.11 13.26
N GLN A 56 -7.33 -4.22 12.22
CA GLN A 56 -8.79 -4.17 12.36
C GLN A 56 -9.34 -5.25 13.30
N LYS A 57 -8.69 -6.42 13.36
CA LYS A 57 -9.07 -7.52 14.28
C LYS A 57 -8.79 -7.22 15.76
N GLN A 58 -8.10 -6.13 16.07
CA GLN A 58 -7.78 -5.74 17.44
C GLN A 58 -8.93 -4.94 18.11
N ASP A 59 -10.05 -4.76 17.41
CA ASP A 59 -11.29 -4.12 17.89
C ASP A 59 -11.08 -2.73 18.52
N GLU A 60 -10.16 -1.95 17.95
CA GLU A 60 -9.96 -0.55 18.30
C GLU A 60 -11.18 0.29 17.85
N LEU A 61 -11.94 0.81 18.82
CA LEU A 61 -13.23 1.54 18.64
C LEU A 61 -13.22 2.69 17.62
N SER A 62 -12.06 3.28 17.35
CA SER A 62 -11.89 4.43 16.44
C SER A 62 -10.97 4.12 15.25
N TYR A 63 -10.64 2.85 15.02
CA TYR A 63 -9.73 2.50 13.94
C TYR A 63 -10.45 2.43 12.59
N GLN A 64 -10.03 3.29 11.67
CA GLN A 64 -10.41 3.24 10.27
C GLN A 64 -9.25 2.70 9.45
N PRO A 65 -9.34 1.50 8.86
CA PRO A 65 -8.30 0.96 7.98
C PRO A 65 -8.09 1.90 6.78
N THR A 66 -6.89 2.44 6.60
CA THR A 66 -6.60 3.39 5.52
C THR A 66 -5.29 3.02 4.81
N VAL A 67 -5.35 2.94 3.49
CA VAL A 67 -4.17 2.83 2.61
C VAL A 67 -4.12 4.05 1.70
N ARG A 68 -2.97 4.70 1.69
CA ARG A 68 -2.69 5.90 0.89
C ARG A 68 -1.64 5.60 -0.17
N VAL A 69 -1.87 6.10 -1.37
CA VAL A 69 -0.85 6.20 -2.42
C VAL A 69 -0.68 7.66 -2.82
N SER A 70 0.57 8.11 -2.91
CA SER A 70 0.88 9.44 -3.42
C SER A 70 2.02 9.42 -4.41
N THR A 71 2.04 10.40 -5.31
CA THR A 71 3.19 10.68 -6.18
C THR A 71 3.74 12.06 -5.89
N GLN A 72 5.04 12.25 -6.10
CA GLN A 72 5.70 13.54 -5.98
C GLN A 72 6.84 13.63 -6.98
N LYS A 73 6.93 14.74 -7.72
CA LYS A 73 8.11 15.04 -8.52
C LYS A 73 9.20 15.57 -7.60
N THR A 74 10.37 14.94 -7.66
CA THR A 74 11.56 15.31 -6.87
C THR A 74 12.71 15.67 -7.81
N GLN A 75 13.80 16.22 -7.26
CA GLN A 75 15.02 16.47 -8.04
C GLN A 75 15.64 15.19 -8.64
N LYS A 76 15.36 14.02 -8.05
CA LYS A 76 15.95 12.72 -8.45
C LYS A 76 15.03 11.89 -9.34
N GLY A 77 13.82 12.37 -9.63
CA GLY A 77 12.80 11.64 -10.38
C GLY A 77 11.44 11.67 -9.71
N ILE A 78 10.61 10.67 -10.01
CA ILE A 78 9.26 10.55 -9.44
C ILE A 78 9.30 9.62 -8.23
N GLU A 79 8.87 10.11 -7.08
CA GLU A 79 8.62 9.29 -5.91
C GLU A 79 7.18 8.77 -5.96
N ILE A 80 7.01 7.47 -5.71
CA ILE A 80 5.71 6.85 -5.45
C ILE A 80 5.75 6.34 -4.01
N ARG A 81 4.85 6.84 -3.17
CA ARG A 81 4.74 6.47 -1.76
C ARG A 81 3.48 5.68 -1.52
N VAL A 82 3.62 4.49 -0.92
CA VAL A 82 2.51 3.69 -0.40
C VAL A 82 2.61 3.72 1.12
N SER A 83 1.53 4.06 1.80
CA SER A 83 1.47 4.13 3.26
C SER A 83 0.20 3.49 3.76
N ASP A 84 0.28 2.81 4.89
CA ASP A 84 -0.86 2.24 5.60
C ASP A 84 -0.81 2.61 7.08
N ASN A 85 -1.95 2.50 7.76
CA ASN A 85 -2.06 2.69 9.20
C ASN A 85 -2.25 1.36 9.95
N GLY A 86 -1.69 0.27 9.43
CA GLY A 86 -1.83 -1.07 9.99
C GLY A 86 -0.96 -1.31 11.21
N THR A 87 -0.64 -2.57 11.48
CA THR A 87 0.12 -3.00 12.66
C THR A 87 1.58 -2.55 12.69
N GLY A 88 2.11 -2.04 11.58
CA GLY A 88 3.54 -1.79 11.42
C GLY A 88 4.37 -3.07 11.47
N MET A 89 5.68 -2.91 11.68
CA MET A 89 6.64 -4.02 11.80
C MET A 89 7.63 -3.75 12.94
N PRO A 90 8.03 -4.78 13.71
CA PRO A 90 9.16 -4.67 14.63
C PRO A 90 10.46 -4.34 13.88
N GLU A 91 11.38 -3.60 14.51
CA GLU A 91 12.66 -3.21 13.89
C GLU A 91 13.51 -4.43 13.45
N SER A 92 13.45 -5.53 14.21
CA SER A 92 14.14 -6.78 13.85
C SER A 92 13.62 -7.41 12.55
N VAL A 93 12.34 -7.28 12.26
CA VAL A 93 11.70 -7.75 11.02
C VAL A 93 12.01 -6.76 9.89
N LYS A 94 11.91 -5.46 10.17
CA LYS A 94 12.20 -4.38 9.22
C LYS A 94 13.59 -4.49 8.61
N ALA A 95 14.60 -4.91 9.38
CA ALA A 95 15.95 -5.14 8.89
C ALA A 95 16.08 -6.29 7.86
N LYS A 96 15.06 -7.16 7.77
CA LYS A 96 15.06 -8.37 6.93
C LYS A 96 14.06 -8.34 5.79
N ILE A 97 13.27 -7.27 5.63
CA ILE A 97 12.16 -7.22 4.65
C ILE A 97 12.59 -7.35 3.19
N PHE A 98 13.87 -7.11 2.89
CA PHE A 98 14.45 -7.25 1.55
C PHE A 98 15.23 -8.55 1.37
N GLN A 99 15.31 -9.40 2.39
CA GLN A 99 15.92 -10.73 2.24
C GLN A 99 14.93 -11.65 1.50
N PRO A 100 15.39 -12.44 0.52
CA PRO A 100 14.56 -13.47 -0.10
C PRO A 100 14.01 -14.45 0.95
N PHE A 101 12.76 -14.87 0.79
CA PHE A 101 12.14 -15.93 1.58
C PHE A 101 12.63 -17.31 1.14
#